data_AF-A0AAP4A0X4-F1
#
_entry.id   AF-A0AAP4A0X4-F1
#
_cell.length_a   1.000
_cell.length_b   1.000
_cell.length_c   1.000
_cell.angle_alpha   90.00
_cell.angle_beta   90.00
_cell.angle_gamma   90.00
#
_symmetry.space_group_name_H-M   'P 1'
#
loop_
_entity.id
_entity.type
_entity.pdbx_description
1 polymer ?
#
loop_
_entity_poly.entity_id
_entity_poly.type
_entity_poly.pdbx_seq_one_letter_code
_entity_poly.pdbx_strand_id
1 'polypeptide(L)'
;MLKKPYYSIVLILIAFLATLTLRIVYHPSHFIYDWLMATYAIRLIGRALYEKYQANQRSRIKSDTIVEVIMIIISFGVIMFLFLSQETWMHKLLFLIAELYFLIYSSVTFTEIIKKGRN
;
A
#
# COMPACT_ATOMS: atom_id res chain seq x y z
N MET A 1 11.14 -13.90 -12.37
CA MET A 1 11.18 -12.44 -12.57
C MET A 1 9.75 -11.95 -12.60
N LEU A 2 9.14 -11.63 -11.46
CA LEU A 2 7.81 -11.02 -11.51
C LEU A 2 7.93 -9.59 -12.04
N LYS A 3 6.97 -9.26 -12.89
CA LYS A 3 6.79 -7.96 -13.54
C LYS A 3 6.86 -6.85 -12.48
N LYS A 4 7.98 -6.13 -12.54
CA LYS A 4 8.39 -4.85 -11.95
C LYS A 4 7.58 -4.34 -10.72
N PRO A 5 8.22 -4.08 -9.56
CA PRO A 5 7.64 -3.31 -8.44
C PRO A 5 6.96 -1.98 -8.84
N TYR A 6 7.33 -1.43 -10.01
CA TYR A 6 6.62 -0.39 -10.74
C TYR A 6 5.09 -0.51 -10.73
N TYR A 7 4.52 -1.72 -10.89
CA TYR A 7 3.05 -1.89 -10.89
C TYR A 7 2.43 -1.56 -9.53
N SER A 8 3.11 -1.89 -8.43
CA SER A 8 2.65 -1.54 -7.09
C SER A 8 2.78 -0.04 -6.84
N ILE A 9 3.90 0.57 -7.24
CA ILE A 9 4.13 2.02 -7.11
C ILE A 9 3.08 2.82 -7.89
N VAL A 10 2.81 2.46 -9.14
CA VAL A 10 1.79 3.11 -9.98
C VAL A 10 0.40 2.97 -9.35
N LEU A 11 0.09 1.81 -8.77
CA LEU A 11 -1.22 1.59 -8.16
C LEU A 11 -1.38 2.37 -6.84
N ILE A 12 -0.33 2.47 -6.02
CA ILE A 12 -0.32 3.35 -4.85
C ILE A 12 -0.47 4.81 -5.28
N LEU A 13 0.17 5.22 -6.39
CA LEU A 13 0.04 6.56 -6.95
C LEU A 13 -1.39 6.87 -7.41
N ILE A 14 -2.04 5.94 -8.11
CA ILE A 14 -3.44 6.10 -8.51
C ILE A 14 -4.34 6.22 -7.28
N ALA A 15 -4.16 5.37 -6.27
CA ALA A 15 -4.93 5.43 -5.01
C ALA A 15 -4.71 6.76 -4.27
N PHE A 16 -3.47 7.24 -4.23
CA PHE A 16 -3.12 8.54 -3.65
C PHE A 16 -3.83 9.68 -4.39
N LEU A 17 -3.75 9.73 -5.73
CA LEU A 17 -4.38 10.78 -6.54
C LEU A 17 -5.91 10.74 -6.44
N ALA A 18 -6.50 9.55 -6.41
CA ALA A 18 -7.94 9.38 -6.20
C ALA A 18 -8.36 9.94 -4.84
N THR A 19 -7.62 9.61 -3.77
CA THR A 19 -7.89 10.11 -2.42
C THR A 19 -7.73 11.63 -2.32
N LEU A 20 -6.68 12.18 -2.95
CA LEU A 20 -6.46 13.63 -3.04
C LEU A 20 -7.61 14.33 -3.77
N THR A 21 -8.07 13.76 -4.89
CA THR A 21 -9.19 14.30 -5.66
C THR A 21 -10.47 14.32 -4.83
N LEU A 22 -10.76 13.22 -4.13
CA LEU A 22 -11.91 13.15 -3.22
C LEU A 22 -11.80 14.19 -2.10
N ARG A 23 -10.62 14.38 -1.52
CA ARG A 23 -10.39 15.43 -0.50
C ARG A 23 -10.67 16.83 -1.02
N ILE A 24 -10.24 17.14 -2.25
CA ILE A 24 -10.46 18.45 -2.87
C ILE A 24 -11.95 18.67 -3.17
N VAL A 25 -12.65 17.63 -3.68
CA VAL A 25 -14.06 17.71 -4.07
C VAL A 25 -15.00 17.73 -2.85
N TYR A 26 -14.73 16.95 -1.82
CA TYR A 26 -15.59 16.78 -0.64
C TYR A 26 -15.21 17.69 0.54
N HIS A 27 -14.34 18.68 0.32
CA HIS A 27 -13.84 19.63 1.34
C HIS A 27 -12.97 19.02 2.46
N PRO A 28 -12.10 19.83 3.11
CA PRO A 28 -11.04 19.35 4.02
C PRO A 28 -11.50 18.84 5.40
N SER A 29 -12.80 18.79 5.70
CA SER A 29 -13.30 18.38 7.03
C SER A 29 -13.23 16.87 7.27
N HIS A 30 -13.03 16.07 6.23
CA HIS A 30 -13.02 14.62 6.31
C HIS A 30 -11.61 14.09 6.61
N PHE A 31 -11.30 14.01 7.91
CA PHE A 31 -10.04 13.50 8.48
C PHE A 31 -9.59 12.15 7.88
N ILE A 32 -10.52 11.36 7.35
CA ILE A 32 -10.22 10.09 6.69
C ILE A 32 -9.42 10.22 5.40
N TYR A 33 -9.69 11.23 4.57
CA TYR A 33 -8.95 11.38 3.31
C TYR A 33 -7.51 11.83 3.58
N ASP A 34 -7.31 12.59 4.66
CA ASP A 34 -5.98 12.94 5.16
C ASP A 34 -5.21 11.73 5.67
N TRP A 35 -5.86 10.90 6.47
CA TRP A 35 -5.27 9.66 6.95
C TRP A 35 -4.91 8.71 5.80
N LEU A 36 -5.81 8.53 4.83
CA LEU A 36 -5.61 7.69 3.65
C LEU A 36 -4.52 8.24 2.72
N MET A 37 -4.47 9.55 2.50
CA MET A 37 -3.37 10.15 1.76
C MET A 37 -2.03 9.89 2.45
N ALA A 38 -1.97 10.07 3.77
CA ALA A 38 -0.74 9.85 4.53
C ALA A 38 -0.27 8.39 4.43
N THR A 39 -1.19 7.43 4.55
CA THR A 39 -0.84 6.00 4.44
C THR A 39 -0.37 5.66 3.02
N TYR A 40 -1.03 6.17 1.98
CA TYR A 40 -0.59 5.96 0.60
C TYR A 40 0.75 6.65 0.30
N ALA A 41 0.99 7.85 0.82
CA ALA A 41 2.28 8.54 0.67
C ALA A 41 3.43 7.75 1.33
N ILE A 42 3.21 7.24 2.55
CA ILE A 42 4.19 6.40 3.25
C ILE A 42 4.47 5.12 2.45
N ARG A 43 3.44 4.47 1.90
CA ARG A 43 3.62 3.28 1.04
C ARG A 43 4.41 3.59 -0.23
N LEU A 44 4.15 4.72 -0.88
CA LEU A 44 4.87 5.21 -2.07
C LEU A 44 6.35 5.42 -1.77
N ILE A 45 6.66 6.18 -0.72
CA ILE A 45 8.04 6.47 -0.31
C ILE A 45 8.73 5.17 0.09
N GLY A 46 8.08 4.33 0.89
CA GLY A 46 8.61 3.05 1.34
C GLY A 46 8.95 2.12 0.18
N ARG A 47 8.05 1.96 -0.81
CA ARG A 47 8.32 1.13 -1.99
C ARG A 47 9.37 1.72 -2.91
N ALA A 48 9.37 3.03 -3.13
CA ALA A 48 10.37 3.69 -3.98
C ALA A 48 11.79 3.58 -3.39
N LEU A 49 11.93 3.81 -2.07
CA LEU A 49 13.21 3.64 -1.37
C LEU A 49 13.68 2.19 -1.40
N TYR A 50 12.76 1.25 -1.17
CA TYR A 50 13.07 -0.18 -1.21
C TYR A 50 13.48 -0.67 -2.60
N GLU A 51 12.82 -0.21 -3.67
CA GLU A 51 13.21 -0.54 -5.04
C GLU A 51 14.62 -0.02 -5.36
N LYS A 52 14.93 1.21 -4.96
CA LYS A 52 16.29 1.78 -5.10
C LYS A 52 17.32 1.00 -4.27
N TYR A 53 16.96 0.54 -3.08
CA TYR A 53 17.84 -0.26 -2.22
C TYR A 53 18.10 -1.65 -2.82
N GLN A 54 17.06 -2.32 -3.33
CA GLN A 54 17.17 -3.60 -4.05
C GLN A 54 18.02 -3.51 -5.32
N ALA A 55 17.97 -2.40 -6.04
CA ALA A 55 18.79 -2.20 -7.24
C ALA A 55 20.30 -2.16 -6.91
N ASN A 56 20.66 -1.64 -5.73
CA ASN A 56 22.05 -1.48 -5.30
C ASN A 56 22.57 -2.65 -4.44
N GLN A 57 21.71 -3.46 -3.85
CA GLN A 57 22.11 -4.63 -3.05
C GLN A 57 21.37 -5.88 -3.51
N ARG A 58 22.13 -6.96 -3.79
CA ARG A 58 21.59 -8.31 -4.05
C ARG A 58 20.65 -8.68 -2.89
N SER A 59 19.34 -8.75 -3.17
CA SER A 59 18.28 -8.66 -2.16
C SER A 59 18.48 -9.63 -0.99
N ARG A 60 18.43 -9.13 0.25
CA ARG A 60 18.45 -9.96 1.45
C ARG A 60 17.00 -10.31 1.77
N ILE A 61 16.66 -11.59 1.79
CA ILE A 61 15.32 -12.12 2.17
C ILE A 61 14.73 -11.41 3.41
N LYS A 62 15.58 -11.08 4.41
CA LYS A 62 15.16 -10.35 5.61
C LYS A 62 14.60 -8.94 5.33
N SER A 63 15.25 -8.14 4.48
CA SER A 63 14.76 -6.80 4.14
C SER A 63 13.44 -6.88 3.37
N ASP A 64 13.33 -7.88 2.50
CA ASP A 64 12.14 -8.09 1.68
C ASP A 64 10.93 -8.45 2.55
N THR A 65 11.12 -9.34 3.53
CA THR A 65 10.09 -9.68 4.52
C THR A 65 9.69 -8.48 5.37
N ILE A 66 10.65 -7.70 5.90
CA ILE A 66 10.35 -6.55 6.77
C ILE A 66 9.47 -5.52 6.06
N VAL A 67 9.82 -5.16 4.81
CA VAL A 67 9.05 -4.18 4.06
C VAL A 67 7.63 -4.67 3.81
N GLU A 68 7.44 -5.92 3.40
CA GLU A 68 6.08 -6.46 3.18
C GLU A 68 5.27 -6.58 4.48
N VAL A 69 5.88 -6.94 5.62
CA VAL A 69 5.21 -6.90 6.93
C VAL A 69 4.70 -5.49 7.25
N ILE A 70 5.53 -4.46 7.05
CA ILE A 70 5.12 -3.06 7.27
C ILE A 70 3.95 -2.68 6.36
N MET A 71 3.99 -3.07 5.08
CA MET A 71 2.91 -2.79 4.12
C MET A 71 1.57 -3.42 4.57
N ILE A 72 1.62 -4.65 5.08
CA ILE A 72 0.44 -5.36 5.63
C ILE A 72 -0.08 -4.66 6.89
N ILE A 73 0.80 -4.27 7.82
CA ILE A 73 0.40 -3.56 9.04
C ILE A 73 -0.33 -2.26 8.68
N ILE A 74 0.18 -1.51 7.69
CA ILE A 74 -0.50 -0.31 7.18
C ILE A 74 -1.89 -0.68 6.62
N SER A 75 -2.03 -1.80 5.88
CA SER A 75 -3.35 -2.25 5.37
C SER A 75 -4.33 -2.56 6.48
N PHE A 76 -3.91 -3.28 7.51
CA PHE A 76 -4.77 -3.51 8.68
C PHE A 76 -5.17 -2.21 9.37
N GLY A 77 -4.24 -1.28 9.54
CA GLY A 77 -4.52 0.04 10.11
C GLY A 77 -5.55 0.83 9.29
N VAL A 78 -5.42 0.84 7.96
CA VAL A 78 -6.38 1.48 7.06
C VAL A 78 -7.75 0.81 7.15
N ILE A 79 -7.82 -0.52 7.11
CA ILE A 79 -9.08 -1.27 7.17
C ILE A 79 -9.81 -0.96 8.49
N MET A 80 -9.14 -1.06 9.64
CA MET A 80 -9.75 -0.72 10.92
C MET A 80 -10.26 0.72 10.94
N PHE A 81 -9.46 1.65 10.42
CA PHE A 81 -9.82 3.06 10.36
C PHE A 81 -11.06 3.31 9.48
N LEU A 82 -11.18 2.63 8.33
CA LEU A 82 -12.37 2.70 7.47
C LEU A 82 -13.63 2.27 8.21
N PHE A 83 -13.58 1.20 9.02
CA PHE A 83 -14.74 0.74 9.78
C PHE A 83 -15.12 1.68 10.94
N LEU A 84 -14.13 2.34 11.56
CA LEU A 84 -14.36 3.32 12.63
C LEU A 84 -14.85 4.67 12.11
N SER A 85 -14.58 4.99 10.85
CA SER A 85 -14.99 6.26 10.24
C SER A 85 -16.51 6.35 10.01
N GLN A 86 -17.05 7.56 10.02
CA GLN A 86 -18.47 7.83 9.71
C GLN A 86 -18.75 8.00 8.20
N GLU A 87 -17.82 7.58 7.34
CA GLU A 87 -17.97 7.73 5.89
C GLU A 87 -19.12 6.90 5.30
N THR A 88 -19.59 7.34 4.14
CA THR A 88 -20.56 6.58 3.35
C THR A 88 -20.00 5.21 2.94
N TRP A 89 -20.89 4.22 2.86
CA TRP A 89 -20.52 2.86 2.45
C TRP A 89 -19.86 2.79 1.08
N MET A 90 -20.23 3.68 0.15
CA MET A 90 -19.62 3.75 -1.17
C MET A 90 -18.12 4.08 -1.11
N HIS A 91 -17.74 5.07 -0.29
CA HIS A 91 -16.33 5.46 -0.12
C HIS A 91 -15.56 4.36 0.62
N LYS A 92 -16.14 3.79 1.68
CA LYS A 92 -15.55 2.64 2.39
C LYS A 92 -15.28 1.47 1.44
N LEU A 93 -16.24 1.15 0.57
CA LEU A 93 -16.11 0.04 -0.37
C LEU A 93 -15.01 0.30 -1.42
N LEU A 94 -14.90 1.54 -1.93
CA LEU A 94 -13.82 1.93 -2.84
C LEU A 94 -12.44 1.72 -2.19
N PHE A 95 -12.25 2.19 -0.96
CA PHE A 95 -10.98 2.05 -0.25
C PHE A 95 -10.70 0.59 0.17
N LEU A 96 -11.73 -0.18 0.53
CA LEU A 96 -11.58 -1.60 0.81
C LEU A 96 -11.13 -2.39 -0.41
N ILE A 97 -11.62 -2.07 -1.61
CA ILE A 97 -11.15 -2.68 -2.86
C ILE A 97 -9.67 -2.36 -3.11
N ALA A 98 -9.26 -1.11 -2.89
CA ALA A 98 -7.86 -0.71 -2.99
C ALA A 98 -6.98 -1.47 -1.98
N GLU A 99 -7.41 -1.58 -0.73
CA GLU A 99 -6.70 -2.33 0.31
C GLU A 99 -6.63 -3.83 0.03
N LEU A 100 -7.70 -4.42 -0.50
CA LEU A 100 -7.72 -5.83 -0.91
C LEU A 100 -6.64 -6.08 -1.97
N TYR A 101 -6.49 -5.17 -2.93
CA TYR A 101 -5.44 -5.30 -3.94
C TYR A 101 -4.03 -5.27 -3.31
N PHE A 102 -3.79 -4.37 -2.35
CA PHE A 102 -2.50 -4.31 -1.65
C PHE A 102 -2.22 -5.60 -0.86
N LEU A 103 -3.22 -6.18 -0.22
CA LEU A 103 -3.10 -7.44 0.50
C LEU A 103 -2.81 -8.61 -0.44
N ILE A 104 -3.48 -8.69 -1.59
CA ILE A 104 -3.21 -9.71 -2.62
C ILE A 104 -1.77 -9.56 -3.13
N TYR A 105 -1.35 -8.35 -3.48
CA TYR A 105 0.02 -8.09 -3.93
C TYR A 105 1.07 -8.51 -2.89
N SER A 106 0.83 -8.17 -1.62
CA SER A 106 1.74 -8.55 -0.53
C SER A 106 1.79 -10.06 -0.36
N SER A 107 0.66 -10.76 -0.47
CA SER A 107 0.57 -12.22 -0.39
C SER A 107 1.36 -12.93 -1.50
N VAL A 108 1.27 -12.41 -2.73
CA VAL A 108 2.08 -12.89 -3.87
C VAL A 108 3.57 -12.67 -3.60
N THR A 109 3.93 -11.48 -3.10
CA THR A 109 5.32 -11.13 -2.79
C THR A 109 5.90 -12.00 -1.68
N PHE A 110 5.13 -12.28 -0.62
CA PHE A 110 5.51 -13.22 0.44
C PHE A 110 5.80 -14.62 -0.09
N THR A 111 4.94 -15.11 -0.98
CA THR A 111 5.12 -16.43 -1.61
C THR A 111 6.44 -16.50 -2.39
N GLU A 112 6.82 -15.42 -3.06
CA GLU A 112 8.10 -15.34 -3.76
C GLU A 112 9.29 -15.25 -2.83
N ILE A 113 9.20 -14.49 -1.75
CA ILE A 113 10.27 -14.39 -0.74
C ILE A 113 10.55 -15.77 -0.13
N ILE A 114 9.49 -16.52 0.21
CA ILE A 114 9.62 -17.90 0.73
C ILE A 114 10.28 -18.82 -0.30
N LYS A 115 9.89 -18.71 -1.58
CA LYS A 115 10.53 -19.48 -2.66
C LYS A 115 12.01 -19.14 -2.82
N LYS A 116 12.39 -17.86 -2.74
CA LYS A 116 13.79 -17.42 -2.79
C LYS A 116 14.62 -17.93 -1.61
N GLY A 117 14.02 -18.11 -0.44
CA GLY A 117 14.71 -18.64 0.74
C GLY A 117 14.85 -20.17 0.79
N ARG A 118 14.17 -20.90 -0.12
CA ARG A 118 14.28 -22.37 -0.25
C ARG A 118 15.31 -22.82 -1.29
N ASN A 119 15.74 -21.92 -2.19
CA ASN A 119 16.81 -22.15 -3.18
C ASN A 119 18.13 -21.57 -2.69
#